data_AF-A0A849RAD9-F1
#
_entry.id   AF-A0A849RAD9-F1
#
_cell.length_a   1.000
_cell.length_b   1.000
_cell.length_c   1.000
_cell.angle_alpha   90.00
_cell.angle_beta   90.00
_cell.angle_gamma   90.00
#
_symmetry.space_group_name_H-M   'P 1'
#
loop_
_entity.id
_entity.type
_entity.pdbx_description
1 polymer ?
#
loop_
_entity_poly.entity_id
_entity_poly.type
_entity_poly.pdbx_seq_one_letter_code
_entity_poly.pdbx_strand_id
1 'polypeptide(L)'
;GANRMASNSLLECLVFADRASEAILKTLADIPAPPAIRDWDESKVSNSDEEVVVSHNWSELRHFMWDYVGIVRTNKRLHRAMSRVELLKREIAEYYGNFRVTSDLLELRNLVIVAELIIRCAQLRKESRGLHYTLDYPDTDNSKPPQNSILIPEQFNH
;
A
#
# COMPACT_ATOMS: atom_id res chain seq x y z
N GLY A 1 8.12 13.60 6.93
CA GLY A 1 9.03 13.10 7.98
C GLY A 1 8.45 11.84 8.62
N ALA A 2 9.07 11.32 9.69
CA ALA A 2 8.63 10.08 10.37
C ALA A 2 7.46 10.28 11.36
N ASN A 3 7.07 11.53 11.63
CA ASN A 3 5.85 11.89 12.33
C ASN A 3 5.26 13.13 11.65
N ARG A 4 3.94 13.15 11.49
CA ARG A 4 3.20 14.28 10.90
C ARG A 4 2.64 15.13 12.03
N MET A 5 2.89 16.44 12.00
CA MET A 5 2.29 17.36 12.97
C MET A 5 0.79 17.52 12.68
N ALA A 6 -0.03 17.54 13.72
CA ALA A 6 -1.44 17.88 13.59
C ALA A 6 -1.56 19.27 12.94
N SER A 7 -2.56 19.44 12.04
CA SER A 7 -2.87 20.64 11.23
C SER A 7 -2.14 20.87 9.89
N ASN A 8 -1.06 20.15 9.56
CA ASN A 8 -0.38 20.38 8.27
C ASN A 8 -1.09 19.72 7.06
N SER A 9 -1.95 18.73 7.30
CA SER A 9 -2.74 17.99 6.30
C SER A 9 -3.39 18.84 5.22
N LEU A 10 -4.25 19.74 5.66
CA LEU A 10 -5.07 20.50 4.74
C LEU A 10 -4.21 21.49 3.93
N LEU A 11 -3.25 22.13 4.59
CA LEU A 11 -2.33 23.07 3.97
C LEU A 11 -1.41 22.37 2.95
N GLU A 12 -0.85 21.22 3.31
CA GLU A 12 -0.05 20.39 2.40
C GLU A 12 -0.87 20.03 1.15
N CYS A 13 -2.10 19.55 1.33
CA CYS A 13 -2.97 19.21 0.20
C CYS A 13 -3.19 20.41 -0.74
N LEU A 14 -3.51 21.59 -0.21
CA LEU A 14 -3.74 22.78 -1.03
C LEU A 14 -2.48 23.21 -1.79
N VAL A 15 -1.35 23.29 -1.09
CA VAL A 15 -0.07 23.74 -1.68
C VAL A 15 0.43 22.75 -2.73
N PHE A 16 0.32 21.44 -2.49
CA PHE A 16 0.75 20.44 -3.47
C PHE A 16 -0.20 20.33 -4.66
N ALA A 17 -1.52 20.52 -4.47
CA ALA A 17 -2.47 20.54 -5.58
C ALA A 17 -2.20 21.72 -6.53
N ASP A 18 -1.99 22.91 -5.99
CA ASP A 18 -1.66 24.11 -6.75
C ASP A 18 -0.34 23.95 -7.53
N ARG A 19 0.74 23.51 -6.85
CA ARG A 19 2.03 23.27 -7.49
C ARG A 19 1.99 22.15 -8.54
N ALA A 20 1.24 21.08 -8.29
CA ALA A 20 1.06 20.01 -9.26
C ALA A 20 0.32 20.51 -10.49
N SER A 21 -0.73 21.32 -10.33
CA SER A 21 -1.46 21.95 -11.43
C SER A 21 -0.54 22.82 -12.28
N GLU A 22 0.25 23.71 -11.67
CA GLU A 22 1.20 24.54 -12.41
C GLU A 22 2.24 23.72 -13.16
N ALA A 23 2.76 22.66 -12.54
CA ALA A 23 3.75 21.79 -13.17
C ALA A 23 3.16 21.01 -14.35
N ILE A 24 1.94 20.46 -14.20
CA ILE A 24 1.23 19.77 -15.26
C ILE A 24 0.97 20.71 -16.43
N LEU A 25 0.44 21.91 -16.19
CA LEU A 25 0.14 22.87 -17.27
C LEU A 25 1.40 23.29 -18.05
N LYS A 26 2.56 23.33 -17.39
CA LYS A 26 3.85 23.65 -18.05
C LYS A 26 4.37 22.52 -18.94
N THR A 27 4.08 21.26 -18.61
CA THR A 27 4.64 20.10 -19.32
C THR A 27 3.61 19.37 -20.19
N LEU A 28 2.32 19.63 -20.02
CA LEU A 28 1.24 18.88 -20.67
C LEU A 28 1.35 18.87 -22.20
N ALA A 29 1.79 19.98 -22.79
CA ALA A 29 1.98 20.09 -24.25
C ALA A 29 3.12 19.18 -24.76
N ASP A 30 4.09 18.83 -23.92
CA ASP A 30 5.24 17.99 -24.25
C ASP A 30 4.98 16.50 -23.96
N ILE A 31 3.85 16.16 -23.32
CA ILE A 31 3.50 14.77 -22.98
C ILE A 31 2.87 14.11 -24.23
N PRO A 32 3.44 12.98 -24.72
CA PRO A 32 2.85 12.28 -25.85
C PRO A 32 1.47 11.71 -25.49
N ALA A 33 0.61 11.58 -26.51
CA ALA A 33 -0.67 10.93 -26.33
C ALA A 33 -0.48 9.50 -25.77
N PRO A 34 -1.31 9.07 -24.81
CA PRO A 34 -1.23 7.71 -24.30
C PRO A 34 -1.51 6.70 -25.40
N PRO A 35 -0.91 5.50 -25.34
CA PRO A 35 -1.22 4.44 -26.29
C PRO A 35 -2.70 4.05 -26.19
N ALA A 36 -3.27 3.57 -27.29
CA ALA A 36 -4.62 3.03 -27.29
C ALA A 36 -4.72 1.87 -26.28
N ILE A 37 -5.69 1.97 -25.38
CA ILE A 37 -6.00 0.91 -24.43
C ILE A 37 -7.08 0.02 -25.00
N ARG A 38 -7.07 -1.26 -24.59
CA ARG A 38 -8.16 -2.18 -24.92
C ARG A 38 -9.42 -1.76 -24.18
N ASP A 39 -10.57 -2.01 -24.80
CA ASP A 39 -11.85 -1.84 -24.14
C ASP A 39 -11.93 -2.77 -22.93
N TRP A 40 -12.67 -2.30 -21.93
CA TRP A 40 -12.90 -3.06 -20.71
C TRP A 40 -13.81 -4.25 -20.99
N ASP A 41 -13.42 -5.43 -20.51
CA ASP A 41 -14.16 -6.68 -20.67
C ASP A 41 -14.96 -7.01 -19.40
N GLU A 42 -16.29 -6.91 -19.48
CA GLU A 42 -17.23 -7.25 -18.41
C GLU A 42 -17.81 -8.67 -18.51
N SER A 43 -17.34 -9.52 -19.43
CA SER A 43 -18.02 -10.79 -19.75
C SER A 43 -17.92 -11.87 -18.65
N LYS A 44 -17.30 -11.59 -17.51
CA LYS A 44 -17.09 -12.54 -16.41
C LYS A 44 -18.34 -12.70 -15.54
N VAL A 45 -18.42 -13.83 -14.84
CA VAL A 45 -19.57 -14.21 -14.02
C VAL A 45 -19.47 -13.61 -12.61
N SER A 46 -20.60 -13.20 -12.04
CA SER A 46 -20.73 -12.80 -10.63
C SER A 46 -21.53 -13.85 -9.85
N ASN A 47 -21.00 -14.33 -8.72
CA ASN A 47 -21.69 -15.21 -7.77
C ASN A 47 -21.80 -14.51 -6.40
N SER A 48 -22.96 -14.57 -5.75
CA SER A 48 -23.23 -13.90 -4.46
C SER A 48 -22.39 -14.44 -3.31
N ASP A 49 -22.04 -15.72 -3.33
CA ASP A 49 -21.19 -16.33 -2.30
C ASP A 49 -19.80 -15.67 -2.23
N GLU A 50 -19.35 -15.05 -3.32
CA GLU A 50 -18.02 -14.43 -3.42
C GLU A 50 -17.96 -13.01 -2.85
N GLU A 51 -19.08 -12.28 -2.81
CA GLU A 51 -19.12 -10.98 -2.11
C GLU A 51 -18.83 -11.16 -0.60
N VAL A 52 -19.28 -12.29 -0.04
CA VAL A 52 -18.97 -12.66 1.35
C VAL A 52 -17.47 -12.84 1.53
N VAL A 53 -16.77 -13.49 0.57
CA VAL A 53 -15.32 -13.69 0.64
C VAL A 53 -14.57 -12.36 0.59
N VAL A 54 -14.94 -11.43 -0.30
CA VAL A 54 -14.32 -10.10 -0.36
C VAL A 54 -14.47 -9.36 0.97
N SER A 55 -15.68 -9.38 1.55
CA SER A 55 -15.93 -8.75 2.85
C SER A 55 -15.12 -9.38 3.99
N HIS A 56 -14.95 -10.72 3.95
CA HIS A 56 -14.17 -11.46 4.92
C HIS A 56 -12.69 -11.09 4.85
N ASN A 57 -12.13 -11.11 3.64
CA ASN A 57 -10.72 -10.78 3.39
C ASN A 57 -10.39 -9.34 3.77
N TRP A 58 -11.34 -8.43 3.58
CA TRP A 58 -11.22 -7.04 4.04
C TRP A 58 -11.16 -6.94 5.56
N SER A 59 -12.02 -7.67 6.27
CA SER A 59 -12.03 -7.73 7.73
C SER A 59 -10.74 -8.36 8.27
N GLU A 60 -10.29 -9.47 7.65
CA GLU A 60 -9.04 -10.14 8.02
C GLU A 60 -7.84 -9.20 7.87
N LEU A 61 -7.71 -8.54 6.71
CA LEU A 61 -6.65 -7.57 6.44
C LEU A 61 -6.59 -6.48 7.51
N ARG A 62 -7.75 -5.87 7.81
CA ARG A 62 -7.84 -4.83 8.84
C ARG A 62 -7.41 -5.36 10.21
N HIS A 63 -7.88 -6.55 10.58
CA HIS A 63 -7.61 -7.13 11.89
C HIS A 63 -6.12 -7.42 12.10
N PHE A 64 -5.45 -8.09 11.14
CA PHE A 64 -4.03 -8.39 11.34
C PHE A 64 -3.13 -7.16 11.17
N MET A 65 -3.50 -6.19 10.33
CA MET A 65 -2.75 -4.93 10.23
C MET A 65 -2.78 -4.17 11.55
N TRP A 66 -3.93 -4.18 12.23
CA TRP A 66 -4.06 -3.64 13.58
C TRP A 66 -3.19 -4.38 14.59
N ASP A 67 -3.32 -5.71 14.66
CA ASP A 67 -2.66 -6.53 15.69
C ASP A 67 -1.14 -6.61 15.53
N TYR A 68 -0.65 -6.67 14.28
CA TYR A 68 0.75 -6.99 13.98
C TYR A 68 1.56 -5.81 13.45
N VAL A 69 0.89 -4.82 12.86
CA VAL A 69 1.55 -3.69 12.15
C VAL A 69 1.16 -2.33 12.76
N GLY A 70 0.42 -2.35 13.88
CA GLY A 70 0.06 -1.18 14.69
C GLY A 70 1.26 -0.44 15.30
N ILE A 71 1.02 0.27 16.41
CA ILE A 71 2.01 1.20 16.99
C ILE A 71 3.29 0.47 17.41
N VAL A 72 3.16 -0.64 18.14
CA VAL A 72 4.28 -1.42 18.67
C VAL A 72 4.47 -2.68 17.81
N ARG A 73 5.62 -2.79 17.15
CA ARG A 73 5.93 -3.87 16.22
C ARG A 73 7.00 -4.80 16.76
N THR A 74 7.03 -6.02 16.20
CA THR A 74 8.15 -6.94 16.37
C THR A 74 8.42 -7.65 15.04
N ASN A 75 9.66 -8.08 14.82
CA ASN A 75 10.06 -8.90 13.68
C ASN A 75 9.11 -10.09 13.54
N LYS A 76 8.83 -10.83 14.64
CA LYS A 76 7.95 -11.99 14.63
C LYS A 76 6.53 -11.64 14.15
N ARG A 77 5.95 -10.53 14.61
CA ARG A 77 4.60 -10.09 14.18
C ARG A 77 4.61 -9.63 12.72
N LEU A 78 5.63 -8.90 12.29
CA LEU A 78 5.77 -8.46 10.90
C LEU A 78 5.90 -9.65 9.93
N HIS A 79 6.66 -10.69 10.26
CA HIS A 79 6.71 -11.90 9.45
C HIS A 79 5.35 -12.61 9.35
N ARG A 80 4.61 -12.70 10.47
CA ARG A 80 3.23 -13.25 10.46
C ARG A 80 2.28 -12.44 9.58
N ALA A 81 2.34 -11.12 9.66
CA ALA A 81 1.55 -10.24 8.81
C ALA A 81 1.89 -10.44 7.33
N MET A 82 3.17 -10.56 6.99
CA MET A 82 3.61 -10.81 5.61
C MET A 82 3.06 -12.12 5.07
N SER A 83 3.11 -13.21 5.85
CA SER A 83 2.57 -14.49 5.42
C SER A 83 1.06 -14.44 5.11
N ARG A 84 0.29 -13.65 5.88
CA ARG A 84 -1.15 -13.44 5.64
C ARG A 84 -1.41 -12.58 4.42
N VAL A 85 -0.65 -11.50 4.23
CA VAL A 85 -0.71 -10.67 3.03
C VAL A 85 -0.45 -11.50 1.76
N GLU A 86 0.57 -12.36 1.78
CA GLU A 86 0.87 -13.22 0.63
C GLU A 86 -0.22 -14.26 0.36
N LEU A 87 -0.93 -14.73 1.39
CA LEU A 87 -2.11 -15.59 1.19
C LEU A 87 -3.24 -14.80 0.51
N LEU A 88 -3.62 -13.65 1.07
CA LEU A 88 -4.66 -12.78 0.49
C LEU A 88 -4.35 -12.37 -0.94
N LYS A 89 -3.09 -12.06 -1.26
CA LYS A 89 -2.66 -11.74 -2.63
C LYS A 89 -2.96 -12.87 -3.62
N ARG A 90 -2.69 -14.12 -3.23
CA ARG A 90 -2.96 -15.29 -4.08
C ARG A 90 -4.46 -15.49 -4.30
N GLU A 91 -5.24 -15.43 -3.23
CA GLU A 91 -6.70 -15.55 -3.31
C GLU A 91 -7.29 -14.46 -4.20
N ILE A 92 -6.93 -13.18 -3.97
CA ILE A 92 -7.40 -12.06 -4.77
C ILE A 92 -7.01 -12.20 -6.25
N ALA A 93 -5.80 -12.70 -6.55
CA ALA A 93 -5.37 -12.92 -7.93
C ALA A 93 -6.19 -14.00 -8.63
N GLU A 94 -6.52 -15.09 -7.93
CA GLU A 94 -7.42 -16.12 -8.41
C GLU A 94 -8.82 -15.55 -8.67
N TYR A 95 -9.35 -14.76 -7.73
CA TYR A 95 -10.64 -14.09 -7.87
C TYR A 95 -10.68 -13.13 -9.06
N TYR A 96 -9.67 -12.27 -9.18
CA TYR A 96 -9.56 -11.32 -10.28
C TYR A 96 -9.47 -12.00 -11.65
N GLY A 97 -8.85 -13.18 -11.71
CA GLY A 97 -8.73 -13.99 -12.92
C GLY A 97 -10.07 -14.60 -13.38
N ASN A 98 -10.90 -15.05 -12.45
CA ASN A 98 -12.05 -15.91 -12.77
C ASN A 98 -13.42 -15.22 -12.70
N PHE A 99 -13.54 -14.09 -11.99
CA PHE A 99 -14.85 -13.48 -11.69
C PHE A 99 -14.97 -12.04 -12.16
N ARG A 100 -16.21 -11.54 -12.19
CA ARG A 100 -16.51 -10.14 -12.51
C ARG A 100 -15.77 -9.21 -11.55
N VAL A 101 -15.05 -8.24 -12.11
CA VAL A 101 -14.33 -7.25 -11.32
C VAL A 101 -15.33 -6.22 -10.79
N THR A 102 -15.33 -6.04 -9.47
CA THR A 102 -16.14 -5.06 -8.76
C THR A 102 -15.25 -4.00 -8.10
N SER A 103 -15.84 -2.86 -7.70
CA SER A 103 -15.11 -1.82 -6.96
C SER A 103 -14.48 -2.38 -5.68
N ASP A 104 -15.24 -3.16 -4.91
CA ASP A 104 -14.79 -3.73 -3.63
C ASP A 104 -13.59 -4.69 -3.82
N LEU A 105 -13.59 -5.49 -4.89
CA LEU A 105 -12.46 -6.35 -5.22
C LEU A 105 -11.20 -5.53 -5.57
N LEU A 106 -11.37 -4.44 -6.33
CA LEU A 106 -10.26 -3.54 -6.68
C LEU A 106 -9.72 -2.81 -5.44
N GLU A 107 -10.60 -2.34 -4.56
CA GLU A 107 -10.22 -1.72 -3.30
C GLU A 107 -9.46 -2.70 -2.39
N LEU A 108 -9.98 -3.92 -2.23
CA LEU A 108 -9.31 -4.96 -1.46
C LEU A 108 -7.91 -5.26 -2.03
N ARG A 109 -7.79 -5.41 -3.35
CA ARG A 109 -6.50 -5.59 -4.03
C ARG A 109 -5.53 -4.44 -3.70
N ASN A 110 -5.98 -3.20 -3.80
CA ASN A 110 -5.16 -2.03 -3.50
C ASN A 110 -4.74 -1.98 -2.02
N LEU A 111 -5.65 -2.28 -1.10
CA LEU A 111 -5.37 -2.31 0.33
C LEU A 111 -4.31 -3.37 0.67
N VAL A 112 -4.40 -4.56 0.06
CA VAL A 112 -3.41 -5.62 0.26
C VAL A 112 -2.03 -5.22 -0.26
N ILE A 113 -1.94 -4.55 -1.41
CA ILE A 113 -0.67 -4.01 -1.94
C ILE A 113 -0.09 -2.99 -0.96
N VAL A 114 -0.89 -2.03 -0.50
CA VAL A 114 -0.44 -1.00 0.46
C VAL A 114 0.02 -1.64 1.77
N ALA A 115 -0.71 -2.65 2.27
CA ALA A 115 -0.33 -3.40 3.46
C ALA A 115 1.04 -4.10 3.28
N GLU A 116 1.26 -4.76 2.14
CA GLU A 116 2.55 -5.38 1.80
C GLU A 116 3.68 -4.35 1.87
N LEU A 117 3.51 -3.21 1.20
CA LEU A 117 4.52 -2.15 1.15
C LEU A 117 4.84 -1.60 2.55
N ILE A 118 3.82 -1.40 3.40
CA ILE A 118 4.00 -0.98 4.79
C ILE A 118 4.81 -2.03 5.56
N ILE A 119 4.45 -3.31 5.45
CA ILE A 119 5.13 -4.39 6.16
C ILE A 119 6.59 -4.51 5.69
N ARG A 120 6.85 -4.48 4.38
CA ARG A 120 8.20 -4.52 3.81
C ARG A 120 9.05 -3.36 4.33
N CYS A 121 8.52 -2.13 4.28
CA CYS A 121 9.21 -0.96 4.85
C CYS A 121 9.51 -1.13 6.34
N ALA A 122 8.54 -1.65 7.11
CA ALA A 122 8.71 -1.90 8.54
C ALA A 122 9.73 -3.01 8.83
N GLN A 123 9.81 -4.04 7.99
CA GLN A 123 10.81 -5.11 8.12
C GLN A 123 12.22 -4.64 7.77
N LEU A 124 12.37 -3.75 6.78
CA LEU A 124 13.66 -3.21 6.35
C LEU A 124 14.26 -2.25 7.37
N ARG A 125 13.44 -1.48 8.09
CA ARG A 125 13.92 -0.50 9.08
C ARG A 125 14.30 -1.20 10.39
N LYS A 126 15.59 -1.15 10.75
CA LYS A 126 16.17 -1.78 11.95
C LYS A 126 16.52 -0.75 13.03
N GLU A 127 15.59 0.16 13.29
CA GLU A 127 15.66 1.20 14.33
C GLU A 127 14.25 1.61 14.72
N SER A 128 14.08 2.33 15.82
CA SER A 128 12.83 3.01 16.15
C SER A 128 12.96 4.52 15.96
N ARG A 129 12.07 5.11 15.16
CA ARG A 129 12.10 6.54 14.81
C ARG A 129 10.71 7.07 14.46
N GLY A 130 10.27 8.13 15.16
CA GLY A 130 8.94 8.73 14.94
C GLY A 130 7.82 7.73 15.25
N LEU A 131 6.87 7.56 14.31
CA LEU A 131 5.77 6.59 14.44
C LEU A 131 6.18 5.15 14.08
N HIS A 132 7.42 4.94 13.65
CA HIS A 132 7.97 3.61 13.50
C HIS A 132 8.63 3.16 14.81
N TYR A 133 7.94 2.29 15.57
CA TYR A 133 8.48 1.73 16.81
C TYR A 133 8.48 0.20 16.75
N THR A 134 9.64 -0.41 17.04
CA THR A 134 9.86 -1.85 17.02
C THR A 134 10.65 -2.30 18.24
N LEU A 135 10.19 -3.35 18.93
CA LEU A 135 10.84 -3.83 20.16
C LEU A 135 12.18 -4.52 19.92
N ASP A 136 12.39 -5.05 18.71
CA ASP A 136 13.66 -5.70 18.35
C ASP A 136 14.79 -4.68 18.13
N TYR A 137 14.45 -3.42 17.85
CA TYR A 137 15.38 -2.29 17.66
C TYR A 137 14.77 -1.04 18.32
N PRO A 138 14.76 -0.98 19.66
CA PRO A 138 14.01 0.04 20.41
C PRO A 138 14.63 1.44 20.30
N ASP A 139 15.91 1.52 19.99
CA ASP A 139 16.65 2.76 19.89
C ASP A 139 16.66 3.33 18.47
N THR A 140 16.80 4.65 18.39
CA THR A 140 17.03 5.36 17.14
C THR A 140 18.48 5.18 16.68
N ASP A 141 18.70 4.77 15.43
CA ASP A 141 20.06 4.65 14.88
C ASP A 141 20.50 5.98 14.28
N ASN A 142 21.43 6.66 14.98
CA ASN A 142 22.02 7.93 14.54
C ASN A 142 23.45 7.77 14.00
N SER A 143 23.91 6.53 13.72
CA SER A 143 25.22 6.29 13.11
C SER A 143 25.34 6.88 11.69
N LYS A 144 24.21 7.13 11.02
CA LYS A 144 24.10 7.72 9.69
C LYS A 144 22.96 8.75 9.66
N PRO A 145 22.98 9.70 8.70
CA PRO A 145 21.85 10.57 8.46
C PRO A 145 20.57 9.76 8.17
N PRO A 146 19.40 10.21 8.63
CA PRO A 146 18.15 9.49 8.43
C PRO A 146 17.80 9.40 6.95
N GLN A 147 17.43 8.20 6.49
CA GLN A 147 17.07 7.94 5.10
C GLN A 147 15.62 7.46 4.98
N ASN A 148 15.01 7.80 3.84
CA ASN A 148 13.70 7.29 3.45
C ASN A 148 13.82 5.79 3.12
N SER A 149 12.82 5.01 3.53
CA SER A 149 12.68 3.63 3.05
C SER A 149 12.12 3.69 1.62
N ILE A 150 12.88 3.19 0.66
CA ILE A 150 12.49 3.15 -0.76
C ILE A 150 12.32 1.68 -1.16
N LEU A 151 11.14 1.33 -1.65
CA LEU A 151 10.87 0.02 -2.23
C LEU A 151 10.90 0.15 -3.75
N ILE A 152 11.68 -0.72 -4.39
CA ILE A 152 11.79 -0.78 -5.85
C ILE A 152 10.98 -2.01 -6.31
N PRO A 153 10.04 -1.86 -7.24
CA PRO A 153 9.35 -3.00 -7.85
C PRO A 153 10.34 -3.91 -8.56
N GLU A 154 10.14 -5.23 -8.48
CA GLU A 154 11.05 -6.20 -9.11
C GLU A 154 11.18 -6.00 -10.63
N GLN A 155 10.12 -5.51 -11.27
CA GLN A 155 10.06 -5.24 -12.72
C GLN A 155 10.64 -3.88 -13.13
N PHE A 156 11.15 -3.07 -12.20
CA PHE A 156 11.62 -1.70 -12.51
C PHE A 156 12.99 -1.66 -13.20
N ASN A 157 13.77 -2.74 -13.15
CA ASN A 157 15.11 -2.84 -13.74
C ASN A 157 15.15 -3.48 -15.14
N HIS A 158 14.02 -3.52 -15.84
CA HIS A 158 13.92 -4.00 -17.23
C HIS A 158 13.45 -2.90 -18.17
#